data_AF-A0A2J8VWT0-F1
#
_entry.id   AF-A0A2J8VWT0-F1
#
_cell.length_a   1.000
_cell.length_b   1.000
_cell.length_c   1.000
_cell.angle_alpha   90.00
_cell.angle_beta   90.00
_cell.angle_gamma   90.00
#
_symmetry.space_group_name_H-M   'P 1'
#
loop_
_entity.id
_entity.type
_entity.pdbx_description
1 polymer ?
#
loop_
_entity_poly.entity_id
_entity_poly.type
_entity_poly.pdbx_seq_one_letter_code
_entity_poly.pdbx_strand_id
1 'polypeptide(L)'
;GEDVDLFDMKQFKNSFKKILQRALKNVTVSFRETEENAVWIRIAWGTQYTKPNQYKPTYVVYYSQTPYAFMSSSMLRRNTPLLGQALTVASKHHQIVKMDLRSR
;
A
#
# COMPACT_ATOMS: atom_id res chain seq x y z
N GLY A 1 25.19 7.62 19.68
CA GLY A 1 24.96 7.85 18.26
C GLY A 1 23.64 7.20 17.95
N GLU A 2 22.62 7.99 17.65
CA GLU A 2 21.28 7.48 17.39
C GLU A 2 21.33 6.63 16.12
N ASP A 3 21.05 5.33 16.26
CA ASP A 3 20.68 4.45 15.16
C ASP A 3 19.41 5.05 14.55
N VAL A 4 19.58 5.91 13.55
CA VAL A 4 18.49 6.30 12.66
C VAL A 4 18.13 5.01 11.94
N ASP A 5 17.09 4.32 12.44
CA ASP A 5 16.54 3.09 11.88
C ASP A 5 16.18 3.37 10.41
N LEU A 6 17.14 3.11 9.52
CA LEU A 6 17.04 3.38 8.10
C LEU A 6 15.88 2.54 7.59
N PHE A 7 14.78 3.22 7.23
CA PHE A 7 13.58 2.56 6.75
C PHE A 7 13.91 1.64 5.57
N ASP A 8 13.83 0.32 5.81
CA ASP A 8 14.07 -0.66 4.75
C ASP A 8 12.84 -0.78 3.84
N MET A 9 12.88 -0.02 2.73
CA MET A 9 11.86 -0.04 1.69
C MET A 9 11.66 -1.46 1.10
N LYS A 10 12.71 -2.28 1.03
CA LYS A 10 12.61 -3.67 0.56
C LYS A 10 11.83 -4.52 1.56
N GLN A 11 12.09 -4.38 2.85
CA GLN A 11 11.32 -5.04 3.91
C GLN A 11 9.86 -4.59 3.90
N PHE A 12 9.59 -3.29 3.75
CA PHE A 12 8.24 -2.74 3.62
C PHE A 12 7.48 -3.38 2.45
N LYS A 13 8.02 -3.31 1.23
CA LYS A 13 7.38 -3.85 0.03
C LYS A 13 7.05 -5.34 0.16
N ASN A 14 7.99 -6.12 0.70
CA ASN A 14 7.80 -7.55 0.92
C ASN A 14 6.73 -7.84 1.97
N SER A 15 6.75 -7.13 3.10
CA SER A 15 5.78 -7.30 4.19
C SER A 15 4.38 -6.90 3.74
N PHE A 16 4.25 -5.74 3.11
CA PHE A 16 3.00 -5.23 2.56
C PHE A 16 2.37 -6.21 1.56
N LYS A 17 3.16 -6.69 0.59
CA LYS A 17 2.71 -7.67 -0.40
C LYS A 17 2.24 -8.97 0.26
N LYS A 18 3.00 -9.50 1.23
CA LYS A 18 2.65 -10.72 1.96
C LYS A 18 1.34 -10.57 2.75
N ILE A 19 1.12 -9.44 3.42
CA ILE A 19 -0.12 -9.20 4.18
C ILE A 19 -1.34 -9.26 3.25
N LEU A 20 -1.29 -8.55 2.12
CA LEU A 20 -2.40 -8.54 1.17
C LEU A 20 -2.63 -9.91 0.52
N GLN A 21 -1.56 -10.62 0.13
CA GLN A 21 -1.67 -11.95 -0.48
C GLN A 21 -2.16 -13.03 0.48
N ARG A 22 -1.91 -12.87 1.80
CA ARG A 22 -2.47 -13.75 2.83
C ARG A 22 -3.95 -13.49 3.06
N ALA A 23 -4.36 -12.22 3.02
CA ALA A 23 -5.75 -11.83 3.22
C ALA A 23 -6.64 -12.08 1.98
N LEU A 24 -6.07 -11.99 0.77
CA LEU A 24 -6.79 -12.09 -0.49
C LEU A 24 -6.10 -13.07 -1.45
N LYS A 25 -6.82 -14.12 -1.83
CA LYS A 25 -6.35 -15.14 -2.80
C LYS A 25 -5.96 -14.53 -4.15
N ASN A 26 -6.76 -13.58 -4.64
CA ASN A 26 -6.56 -12.95 -5.94
C ASN A 26 -6.30 -11.45 -5.76
N VAL A 27 -5.03 -11.08 -5.66
CA VAL A 27 -4.57 -9.68 -5.63
C VAL A 27 -3.27 -9.54 -6.41
N THR A 28 -3.13 -8.45 -7.17
CA THR A 28 -1.87 -8.09 -7.83
C THR A 28 -1.34 -6.82 -7.19
N VAL A 29 -0.10 -6.85 -6.71
CA VAL A 29 0.59 -5.70 -6.11
C VAL A 29 1.86 -5.43 -6.88
N SER A 30 2.00 -4.22 -7.40
CA SER A 30 3.18 -3.74 -8.12
C SER A 30 3.71 -2.47 -7.47
N PHE A 31 5.02 -2.30 -7.48
CA PHE A 31 5.70 -1.16 -6.88
C PHE A 31 6.49 -0.42 -7.95
N ARG A 32 6.51 0.91 -7.85
CA ARG A 32 7.39 1.79 -8.61
C ARG A 32 8.00 2.79 -7.64
N GLU A 33 9.30 2.72 -7.46
CA GLU A 33 10.04 3.73 -6.70
C GLU A 33 10.15 5.01 -7.52
N THR A 34 10.08 6.15 -6.84
CA THR A 34 10.32 7.45 -7.42
C THR A 34 11.44 8.15 -6.65
N GLU A 35 11.93 9.24 -7.22
CA GLU A 35 12.78 10.19 -6.51
C GLU A 35 12.06 10.65 -5.22
N GLU A 36 12.82 11.07 -4.20
CA GLU A 36 12.33 11.51 -2.87
C GLU A 36 11.87 10.41 -1.88
N ASN A 37 12.38 9.17 -1.99
CA ASN A 37 12.07 8.07 -1.07
C ASN A 37 10.57 7.72 -1.00
N ALA A 38 9.87 7.97 -2.10
CA ALA A 38 8.46 7.64 -2.29
C ALA A 38 8.30 6.37 -3.12
N VAL A 39 7.21 5.63 -2.84
CA VAL A 39 6.84 4.44 -3.59
C VAL A 39 5.39 4.53 -4.05
N TRP A 40 5.20 4.35 -5.35
CA TRP A 40 3.90 4.15 -5.96
C TRP A 40 3.55 2.67 -5.89
N ILE A 41 2.39 2.38 -5.32
CA ILE A 41 1.87 1.04 -5.15
C ILE A 41 0.60 0.93 -5.99
N ARG A 42 0.62 0.03 -6.98
CA ARG A 42 -0.55 -0.31 -7.77
C ARG A 42 -1.14 -1.61 -7.28
N ILE A 43 -2.43 -1.60 -6.95
CA ILE A 43 -3.14 -2.76 -6.41
C ILE A 43 -4.34 -3.08 -7.28
N ALA A 44 -4.34 -4.25 -7.93
CA ALA A 44 -5.51 -4.77 -8.61
C ALA A 44 -6.21 -5.80 -7.71
N TRP A 45 -7.53 -5.64 -7.54
CA TRP A 45 -8.34 -6.47 -6.66
C TRP A 45 -9.07 -7.54 -7.44
N GLY A 46 -9.04 -8.77 -6.93
CA GLY A 46 -9.92 -9.87 -7.33
C GLY A 46 -10.82 -10.30 -6.18
N THR A 47 -11.61 -11.34 -6.41
CA THR A 47 -12.39 -12.02 -5.37
C THR A 47 -11.83 -13.43 -5.15
N GLN A 48 -12.40 -14.21 -4.23
CA GLN A 48 -11.99 -15.61 -4.08
C GLN A 48 -12.21 -16.47 -5.34
N TYR A 49 -13.08 -16.04 -6.25
CA TYR A 49 -13.45 -16.75 -7.48
C TYR A 49 -12.99 -16.07 -8.77
N THR A 50 -12.60 -14.79 -8.70
CA THR A 50 -12.28 -14.00 -9.90
C THR A 50 -10.84 -13.46 -9.86
N LYS A 51 -10.21 -13.44 -11.03
CA LYS A 51 -8.87 -12.86 -11.21
C LYS A 51 -8.88 -11.35 -10.89
N PRO A 52 -7.74 -10.77 -10.49
CA PRO A 52 -7.65 -9.33 -10.22
C PRO A 52 -8.00 -8.48 -11.44
N ASN A 53 -8.91 -7.51 -11.26
CA ASN A 53 -9.30 -6.61 -12.33
C ASN A 53 -8.21 -5.55 -12.56
N GLN A 54 -7.44 -5.71 -13.64
CA GLN A 54 -6.34 -4.81 -13.98
C GLN A 54 -6.80 -3.42 -14.47
N TYR A 55 -8.06 -3.27 -14.87
CA TYR A 55 -8.62 -2.02 -15.38
C TYR A 55 -9.16 -1.11 -14.26
N LYS A 56 -9.35 -1.64 -13.04
CA LYS A 56 -9.83 -0.88 -11.88
C LYS A 56 -8.88 -1.00 -10.69
N PRO A 57 -7.61 -0.57 -10.82
CA PRO A 57 -6.65 -0.62 -9.72
C PRO A 57 -6.92 0.47 -8.67
N THR A 58 -6.35 0.28 -7.49
CA THR A 58 -6.16 1.32 -6.48
C THR A 58 -4.69 1.69 -6.46
N TYR A 59 -4.41 2.99 -6.46
CA TYR A 59 -3.07 3.53 -6.35
C TYR A 59 -2.85 4.05 -4.94
N VAL A 60 -1.66 3.79 -4.40
CA VAL A 60 -1.20 4.36 -3.14
C VAL A 60 0.16 5.00 -3.36
N VAL A 61 0.36 6.20 -2.84
CA VAL A 61 1.66 6.85 -2.75
C VAL A 61 2.07 6.87 -1.29
N TYR A 62 3.21 6.28 -0.98
CA TYR A 62 3.74 6.22 0.38
C TYR A 62 5.14 6.84 0.42
N TYR A 63 5.35 7.73 1.38
CA TYR A 63 6.64 8.39 1.62
C TYR A 63 7.25 7.79 2.88
N SER A 64 8.40 7.12 2.75
CA SER A 64 9.07 6.45 3.88
C SER A 64 9.46 7.39 5.04
N GLN A 65 9.59 8.69 4.76
CA GLN A 65 9.97 9.70 5.75
C GLN A 65 8.77 10.27 6.52
N THR A 66 7.54 9.89 6.16
CA THR A 66 6.33 10.47 6.77
C THR A 66 5.33 9.36 7.11
N PRO A 67 4.49 9.56 8.14
CA PRO A 67 3.40 8.64 8.44
C PRO A 67 2.21 8.77 7.46
N TYR A 68 2.38 9.42 6.31
CA TYR A 68 1.31 9.68 5.35
C TYR A 68 1.31 8.69 4.19
N ALA A 69 0.12 8.16 3.89
CA ALA A 69 -0.13 7.39 2.69
C ALA A 69 -1.32 7.98 1.94
N PHE A 70 -1.13 8.31 0.67
CA PHE A 70 -2.14 8.89 -0.19
C PHE A 70 -2.79 7.81 -1.04
N MET A 71 -4.10 7.65 -0.95
CA MET A 71 -4.84 6.59 -1.62
C MET A 71 -5.79 7.14 -2.68
N SER A 72 -5.78 6.57 -3.88
CA SER A 72 -6.78 6.89 -4.90
C SER A 72 -8.15 6.33 -4.53
N SER A 73 -9.21 6.97 -5.02
CA SER A 73 -10.57 6.45 -4.87
C SER A 73 -10.66 5.03 -5.44
N SER A 74 -11.04 4.06 -4.60
CA SER A 74 -11.28 2.69 -5.02
C SER A 74 -12.77 2.43 -5.20
N MET A 75 -13.14 1.82 -6.33
CA MET A 75 -14.49 1.28 -6.53
C MET A 75 -14.80 0.14 -5.55
N LEU A 76 -13.77 -0.57 -5.06
CA LEU A 76 -13.87 -1.64 -4.08
C LEU A 76 -13.62 -1.13 -2.66
N ARG A 77 -14.53 -0.27 -2.17
CA ARG A 77 -14.46 0.33 -0.82
C ARG A 77 -14.33 -0.69 0.32
N ARG A 78 -14.80 -1.93 0.10
CA ARG A 78 -14.69 -3.03 1.07
C ARG A 78 -13.23 -3.36 1.43
N ASN A 79 -12.28 -3.14 0.52
CA ASN A 79 -10.88 -3.48 0.74
C ASN A 79 -10.07 -2.33 1.38
N THR A 80 -10.67 -1.15 1.55
CA THR A 80 -10.02 0.04 2.13
C THR A 80 -9.54 -0.14 3.58
N PRO A 81 -10.31 -0.80 4.48
CA PRO A 81 -9.83 -1.08 5.84
C PRO A 81 -8.61 -2.00 5.84
N LEU A 82 -8.67 -3.11 5.09
CA LEU A 82 -7.57 -4.07 4.94
C LEU A 82 -6.30 -3.41 4.39
N LEU A 83 -6.44 -2.60 3.34
CA LEU A 83 -5.32 -1.85 2.76
C LEU A 83 -4.63 -0.96 3.80
N GLY A 84 -5.42 -0.32 4.66
CA GLY A 84 -4.87 0.47 5.75
C GLY A 84 -4.09 -0.28 6.81
N GLN A 85 -4.66 -1.40 7.24
CA GLN A 85 -4.00 -2.27 8.21
C GLN A 85 -2.68 -2.79 7.62
N ALA A 86 -2.70 -3.20 6.35
CA ALA A 86 -1.50 -3.65 5.64
C ALA A 86 -0.43 -2.55 5.57
N LEU A 87 -0.81 -1.30 5.26
CA LEU A 87 0.12 -0.16 5.26
C LEU A 87 0.71 0.06 6.66
N THR A 88 -0.13 0.13 7.69
CA THR A 88 0.28 0.41 9.08
C THR A 88 1.28 -0.65 9.56
N VAL A 89 0.91 -1.94 9.43
CA VAL A 89 1.77 -3.05 9.87
C VAL A 89 3.07 -3.12 9.07
N ALA A 90 3.03 -2.91 7.75
CA ALA A 90 4.23 -3.02 6.91
C ALA A 90 5.23 -1.89 7.15
N SER A 91 4.75 -0.69 7.46
CA SER A 91 5.59 0.50 7.67
C SER A 91 6.32 0.54 9.00
N LYS A 92 6.00 -0.36 9.94
CA LYS A 92 6.46 -0.30 11.34
C LYS A 92 6.15 1.02 12.07
N HIS A 93 5.39 1.94 11.47
CA HIS A 93 4.86 3.10 12.18
C HIS A 93 3.75 2.66 13.13
N HIS A 94 3.72 3.23 14.33
CA HIS A 94 2.63 3.01 15.29
C HIS A 94 1.28 3.45 14.71
N GLN A 95 1.27 4.44 13.81
CA GLN A 95 0.08 4.91 13.09
C GLN A 95 0.46 5.41 11.69
N ILE A 96 -0.33 5.04 10.68
CA ILE A 96 -0.32 5.71 9.35
C ILE A 96 -1.60 6.53 9.22
N VAL A 97 -1.44 7.79 8.84
CA VAL A 97 -2.55 8.67 8.46
C VAL A 97 -2.84 8.45 6.98
N LYS A 98 -4.04 7.93 6.70
CA LYS A 98 -4.54 7.78 5.33
C LYS A 98 -5.09 9.11 4.82
N MET A 99 -4.59 9.54 3.68
CA MET A 99 -5.10 10.70 2.97
C MET A 99 -5.77 10.24 1.67
N ASP A 100 -6.93 10.80 1.35
CA ASP A 100 -7.58 10.57 0.06
C ASP A 100 -6.90 11.45 -1.00
N LEU A 101 -6.45 10.86 -2.12
CA LEU A 101 -6.07 11.61 -3.33
C LEU A 101 -7.36 12.11 -3.99
N ARG A 102 -7.88 13.23 -3.49
CA ARG A 102 -8.98 13.98 -4.12
C ARG A 102 -8.41 15.23 -4.76
N SER A 103 -8.00 15.12 -6.03
CA SER A 103 -7.83 16.27 -6.92
C SER A 103 -8.30 15.87 -8.31
N ARG A 104 -8.93 16.82 -9.00
CA ARG A 104 -9.57 16.66 -10.32
C ARG A 104 -8.56 16.66 -11.45
#